data_AF-A0A9E4VDL3-F1
#
_entry.id   AF-A0A9E4VDL3-F1
#
_cell.length_a   1.000
_cell.length_b   1.000
_cell.length_c   1.000
_cell.angle_alpha   90.00
_cell.angle_beta   90.00
_cell.angle_gamma   90.00
#
_symmetry.space_group_name_H-M   'P 1'
#
loop_
_entity.id
_entity.type
_entity.pdbx_description
1 polymer ?
#
loop_
_entity_poly.entity_id
_entity_poly.type
_entity_poly.pdbx_seq_one_letter_code
_entity_poly.pdbx_strand_id
1 'polypeptide(L)' 'SIDSTEVDTVGGYVYHSLGRIPQAGDIVETDHLHIEVVSMLGRRLRKLRIHRIDEGAAKQNL' A
#
# COMPACT_ATOMS: atom_id res chain seq x y z
N SER A 1 21.82 11.04 -5.42
CA SER A 1 20.57 10.25 -5.53
C SER A 1 20.29 9.69 -4.17
N ILE A 2 19.16 10.05 -3.55
CA ILE A 2 18.79 9.48 -2.26
C ILE A 2 18.20 8.11 -2.56
N ASP A 3 18.86 7.08 -2.03
CA ASP A 3 18.56 5.66 -2.15
C ASP A 3 17.08 5.36 -1.90
N SER A 4 16.44 4.71 -2.86
CA SER A 4 15.07 4.19 -2.76
C SER A 4 15.01 2.82 -2.06
N THR A 5 15.94 2.53 -1.14
CA THR A 5 16.14 1.15 -0.62
C THR A 5 16.29 1.07 0.90
N GLU A 6 15.48 1.78 1.68
CA GLU A 6 15.37 1.50 3.12
C GLU A 6 13.92 1.41 3.57
N VAL A 7 13.21 0.46 2.98
CA VAL A 7 11.90 0.09 3.48
C VAL A 7 11.85 -1.41 3.74
N ASP A 8 12.20 -1.79 4.97
CA ASP A 8 12.35 -3.20 5.36
C ASP A 8 11.02 -3.96 5.47
N THR A 9 9.88 -3.24 5.44
CA THR A 9 8.55 -3.83 5.62
C THR A 9 7.49 -3.15 4.74
N VAL A 10 6.44 -3.88 4.36
CA VAL A 10 5.28 -3.31 3.65
C VAL A 10 4.66 -2.13 4.42
N GLY A 11 4.67 -2.20 5.76
CA GLY A 11 4.17 -1.10 6.59
C GLY A 11 4.99 0.18 6.44
N GLY A 12 6.32 0.06 6.40
CA GLY A 12 7.22 1.18 6.09
C GLY A 12 6.92 1.79 4.72
N TYR A 13 6.56 0.96 3.74
CA TYR A 13 6.30 1.41 2.37
C TYR A 13 5.03 2.25 2.32
N VAL A 14 3.98 1.80 3.01
CA VAL A 14 2.73 2.57 3.16
C VAL A 14 2.98 3.91 3.85
N TYR A 15 3.76 3.91 4.93
CA TYR A 15 4.15 5.13 5.64
C TYR A 15 4.89 6.13 4.74
N HIS A 16 5.91 5.64 4.02
CA HIS A 16 6.71 6.47 3.13
C HIS A 16 5.86 7.00 1.96
N SER A 17 5.06 6.15 1.33
CA SER A 17 4.22 6.51 0.18
C SER A 17 3.16 7.56 0.52
N LEU A 18 2.58 7.49 1.72
CA LEU A 18 1.58 8.46 2.17
C LEU A 18 2.19 9.76 2.71
N GLY A 19 3.44 9.75 3.16
CA GLY A 19 4.12 10.93 3.74
C GLY A 19 3.51 11.44 5.05
N ARG A 20 2.59 10.68 5.65
CA ARG A 20 1.88 11.00 6.90
C ARG A 20 1.56 9.74 7.70
N ILE A 21 1.04 9.90 8.91
CA ILE A 21 0.49 8.77 9.68
C ILE A 21 -0.72 8.21 8.90
N PRO A 22 -0.73 6.91 8.54
CA PRO A 22 -1.85 6.28 7.87
C PRO A 22 -3.08 6.16 8.77
N GLN A 23 -4.23 6.05 8.14
CA GLN A 23 -5.54 5.84 8.75
C GLN A 23 -6.23 4.64 8.10
N ALA A 24 -7.17 4.02 8.81
CA ALA A 24 -7.97 2.95 8.21
C ALA A 24 -8.75 3.49 7.00
N GLY A 25 -8.73 2.74 5.89
CA GLY A 25 -9.29 3.15 4.60
C GLY A 25 -8.31 3.91 3.70
N ASP A 26 -7.11 4.28 4.17
CA ASP A 26 -6.09 4.79 3.26
C ASP A 26 -5.69 3.73 2.25
N ILE A 27 -5.44 4.17 1.01
CA ILE A 27 -5.06 3.33 -0.11
C ILE A 27 -3.72 3.81 -0.67
N VAL A 28 -2.84 2.86 -0.97
CA VAL A 28 -1.62 3.06 -1.75
C VAL A 28 -1.69 2.14 -2.96
N GLU A 29 -1.55 2.71 -4.15
CA GLU A 29 -1.53 1.96 -5.41
C GLU A 29 -0.17 2.02 -6.08
N THR A 30 0.20 0.92 -6.71
CA THR A 30 1.31 0.82 -7.67
C THR A 30 0.76 0.27 -8.97
N ASP A 31 1.60 0.19 -10.01
CA ASP A 31 1.20 -0.42 -11.29
C ASP A 31 0.69 -1.87 -11.16
N HIS A 32 1.01 -2.55 -10.06
CA HIS A 32 0.70 -3.97 -9.87
C HIS A 32 -0.02 -4.29 -8.55
N LEU A 33 -0.17 -3.34 -7.64
CA LEU A 33 -0.72 -3.59 -6.30
C LEU A 33 -1.72 -2.51 -5.89
N HIS A 34 -2.81 -2.97 -5.27
CA HIS A 34 -3.71 -2.13 -4.48
C HIS A 34 -3.53 -2.52 -3.00
N ILE A 35 -3.08 -1.58 -2.17
CA ILE A 35 -2.82 -1.79 -0.75
C ILE A 35 -3.76 -0.91 0.06
N GLU A 36 -4.65 -1.53 0.84
CA GLU A 36 -5.59 -0.84 1.72
C GLU A 36 -5.18 -1.02 3.20
N VAL A 37 -5.19 0.08 3.95
CA VAL A 37 -5.05 0.04 5.41
C VAL A 37 -6.36 -0.42 6.05
N VAL A 38 -6.40 -1.68 6.49
CA VAL A 38 -7.60 -2.24 7.12
C VAL A 38 -7.72 -1.80 8.58
N SER A 39 -6.60 -1.77 9.32
CA SER A 39 -6.64 -1.33 10.71
C SER A 39 -5.30 -0.78 11.23
N MET A 40 -5.45 0.17 12.15
CA MET A 40 -4.38 0.80 12.93
C MET A 40 -4.56 0.48 14.43
N LEU A 41 -3.46 0.37 15.16
CA LEU A 41 -3.43 0.43 16.62
C LEU A 41 -2.58 1.65 17.01
N GLY A 42 -3.24 2.76 17.32
CA GLY A 42 -2.56 4.05 17.44
C GLY A 42 -1.80 4.37 16.14
N ARG A 43 -0.49 4.60 16.24
CA ARG A 43 0.41 4.84 15.09
C ARG A 43 0.99 3.56 14.49
N ARG A 44 0.50 2.37 14.84
CA ARG A 44 1.02 1.12 14.29
C ARG A 44 0.06 0.51 13.28
N LEU A 45 0.53 0.26 12.07
CA LEU A 45 -0.17 -0.57 11.10
C LEU A 45 -0.37 -1.98 11.66
N ARG A 46 -1.62 -2.43 11.74
CA ARG A 46 -1.97 -3.77 12.26
C ARG A 46 -2.34 -4.72 11.15
N LYS A 47 -3.14 -4.27 10.18
CA LYS A 47 -3.59 -5.09 9.07
C LYS A 47 -3.63 -4.28 7.79
N LEU A 48 -3.05 -4.85 6.75
CA LEU A 48 -3.16 -4.40 5.37
C LEU A 48 -3.92 -5.46 4.57
N ARG A 49 -4.67 -5.01 3.57
CA ARG A 49 -5.23 -5.86 2.52
C ARG A 49 -4.51 -5.51 1.23
N ILE A 50 -3.98 -6.52 0.55
CA ILE A 50 -3.16 -6.33 -0.65
C ILE A 50 -3.77 -7.19 -1.76
N HIS A 51 -4.11 -6.54 -2.87
CA HIS A 51 -4.56 -7.20 -4.08
C HIS A 51 -3.53 -6.95 -5.19
N ARG A 52 -3.24 -7.98 -5.99
CA ARG A 52 -2.57 -7.77 -7.27
C ARG A 52 -3.56 -7.13 -8.23
N ILE A 53 -3.11 -6.10 -8.92
CA ILE A 53 -3.82 -5.52 -10.04
C ILE A 53 -3.27 -6.24 -11.27
N ASP A 54 -3.98 -7.26 -11.73
CA ASP A 54 -3.65 -7.88 -13.00
C ASP A 54 -4.04 -6.91 -14.11
N GLU A 55 -3.07 -6.41 -14.89
CA GLU A 55 -3.33 -5.60 -16.09
C GLU A 55 -4.29 -6.31 -17.08
N GLY A 56 -4.41 -7.64 -16.97
CA GLY A 56 -5.31 -8.48 -17.75
C GLY A 56 -6.76 -8.57 -17.23
N ALA A 57 -7.07 -8.22 -15.99
CA ALA A 57 -8.44 -8.30 -15.46
C ALA A 57 -9.33 -7.15 -15.99
N ALA A 58 -8.73 -6.01 -16.32
CA ALA A 58 -9.43 -4.87 -16.93
C ALA A 58 -9.78 -5.08 -18.42
N LYS A 59 -9.17 -6.08 -19.09
CA LYS A 59 -9.38 -6.38 -20.52
C LYS A 59 -10.28 -7.59 -20.82
N GLN A 60 -10.79 -8.30 -19.81
CA GLN A 60 -11.67 -9.47 -20.02
C GLN A 60 -13.17 -9.16 -19.91
N ASN A 61 -13.54 -7.91 -19.64
CA ASN A 61 -14.93 -7.46 -19.56
C ASN A 61 -15.28 -6.37 -20.60
N LEU A 62 -14.57 -6.30 -21.73
CA LEU A 62 -14.97 -5.49 -22.89
C LEU A 62 -15.24 -6.37 -24.11
#